data_AF-A0A970JDT3-F1
#
_entry.id   AF-A0A970JDT3-F1
#
_cell.length_a   1.000
_cell.length_b   1.000
_cell.length_c   1.000
_cell.angle_alpha   90.00
_cell.angle_beta   90.00
_cell.angle_gamma   90.00
#
_symmetry.space_group_name_H-M   'P 1'
#
loop_
_entity.id
_entity.type
_entity.pdbx_description
1 polymer ?
#
loop_
_entity_poly.entity_id
_entity_poly.type
_entity_poly.pdbx_seq_one_letter_code
_entity_poly.pdbx_strand_id
1 'polypeptide(L)' 'KTIDHILSLCHHAKEIAIMGASTCMAPAILKDYGVTVLAGSRVTDADKLLRVIAQGGGGQDVLKYTQRICVRLSARRA' A
#
# COMPACT_ATOMS: atom_id res chain seq x y z
N LYS A 1 -8.38 -9.11 7.57
CA LYS A 1 -8.16 -8.77 8.99
C LYS A 1 -7.00 -9.59 9.55
N THR A 2 -5.78 -9.29 9.14
CA THR A 2 -4.57 -10.07 9.52
C THR A 2 -3.36 -9.17 9.76
N ILE A 3 -3.41 -7.91 9.32
CA ILE A 3 -2.27 -7.00 9.33
C ILE A 3 -1.78 -6.70 10.73
N ASP A 4 -2.68 -6.47 11.70
CA ASP A 4 -2.32 -6.17 13.08
C ASP A 4 -1.53 -7.33 13.70
N HIS A 5 -1.98 -8.56 13.50
CA HIS A 5 -1.29 -9.75 13.98
C HIS A 5 0.05 -9.95 13.27
N ILE A 6 0.11 -9.81 11.94
CA ILE A 6 1.36 -9.94 11.18
C ILE A 6 2.39 -8.91 11.65
N LEU A 7 2.00 -7.65 11.83
CA LEU A 7 2.90 -6.59 12.31
C LEU A 7 3.43 -6.90 13.71
N SER A 8 2.63 -7.49 14.60
CA SER A 8 3.09 -7.91 15.93
C SER A 8 4.19 -8.98 15.88
N LEU A 9 4.19 -9.83 14.86
CA LEU A 9 5.21 -10.87 14.64
C LEU A 9 6.50 -10.31 14.02
N CYS A 10 6.44 -9.15 13.36
CA CYS A 10 7.58 -8.54 12.66
C CYS A 10 8.49 -7.67 13.55
N HIS A 11 8.53 -7.88 14.87
CA HIS A 11 9.28 -7.03 15.79
C HIS A 11 10.81 -6.99 15.51
N HIS A 12 11.39 -8.08 15.00
CA HIS A 12 12.80 -8.14 14.59
C HIS A 12 13.06 -7.89 13.09
N ALA A 13 12.02 -7.56 12.31
CA ALA A 13 12.19 -7.28 10.89
C ALA A 13 12.95 -5.96 10.69
N LYS A 14 13.99 -5.98 9.86
CA LYS A 14 14.77 -4.79 9.49
C LYS A 14 13.96 -3.82 8.62
N GLU A 15 13.07 -4.37 7.81
CA GLU A 15 12.20 -3.64 6.89
C GLU A 15 10.82 -4.29 6.88
N ILE A 16 9.78 -3.47 6.90
CA ILE A 16 8.38 -3.88 6.82
C ILE A 16 7.74 -3.05 5.71
N ALA A 17 7.38 -3.70 4.61
CA ALA A 17 6.73 -3.08 3.48
C ALA A 17 5.24 -3.46 3.40
N ILE A 18 4.35 -2.47 3.32
CA ILE A 18 2.94 -2.69 2.97
C ILE A 18 2.76 -2.35 1.50
N MET A 19 2.26 -3.32 0.74
CA MET A 19 2.20 -3.23 -0.72
C MET A 19 0.83 -3.65 -1.29
N GLY A 20 0.45 -3.02 -2.40
CA GLY A 20 -0.77 -3.36 -3.16
C GLY A 20 -1.66 -2.16 -3.43
N ALA A 21 -2.70 -2.36 -4.25
CA ALA A 21 -3.70 -1.32 -4.55
C ALA A 21 -4.50 -0.88 -3.31
N SER A 22 -4.62 -1.77 -2.33
CA SER A 22 -5.30 -1.50 -1.05
C SER A 22 -4.39 -0.87 0.01
N THR A 23 -3.12 -0.57 -0.31
CA THR A 23 -2.21 0.10 0.63
C THR A 23 -2.76 1.48 0.96
N CYS A 24 -3.08 1.70 2.24
CA CYS A 24 -3.43 3.04 2.72
C CYS A 24 -2.17 3.92 2.69
N MET A 25 -2.17 4.96 1.86
CA MET A 25 -1.05 5.90 1.73
C MET A 25 -1.07 6.96 2.86
N ALA A 26 -1.08 6.48 4.10
CA ALA A 26 -1.08 7.28 5.34
C ALA A 26 0.26 7.13 6.08
N PRO A 27 1.36 7.71 5.54
CA PRO A 27 2.72 7.56 6.08
C PRO A 27 2.84 8.02 7.53
N ALA A 28 2.12 9.09 7.91
CA ALA A 28 2.15 9.65 9.25
C ALA A 28 1.58 8.70 10.32
N ILE A 29 0.66 7.81 9.94
CA ILE A 29 0.02 6.85 10.85
C ILE A 29 0.81 5.54 10.84
N LEU A 30 1.11 5.00 9.65
CA LEU A 30 1.70 3.66 9.52
C LEU A 30 3.15 3.57 10.02
N LYS A 31 3.87 4.68 10.09
CA LYS A 31 5.21 4.72 10.70
C LYS A 31 5.19 4.30 12.17
N ASP A 32 4.11 4.59 12.91
CA ASP A 32 4.00 4.30 14.35
C ASP A 32 3.78 2.80 14.61
N TYR A 33 3.35 2.07 13.59
CA TYR A 33 3.27 0.60 13.59
C TYR A 33 4.59 -0.05 13.11
N GLY A 34 5.64 0.77 12.97
CA GLY A 34 6.98 0.38 12.58
C GLY A 34 7.12 -0.10 11.14
N VAL A 35 6.18 0.30 10.27
CA VAL A 35 6.26 0.12 8.81
C VAL A 35 7.36 1.03 8.27
N THR A 36 8.21 0.52 7.38
CA THR A 36 9.35 1.26 6.82
C THR A 36 9.10 1.72 5.39
N VAL A 37 8.27 0.99 4.63
CA VAL A 37 7.95 1.29 3.22
C VAL A 37 6.46 1.14 2.96
N LEU A 38 5.87 2.10 2.25
CA LEU A 38 4.53 1.99 1.67
C LEU A 38 4.64 1.98 0.15
N ALA A 39 4.10 0.95 -0.48
CA ALA A 39 4.01 0.87 -1.93
C ALA A 39 2.54 0.70 -2.35
N GLY A 40 1.94 1.81 -2.78
CA GLY A 40 0.55 1.87 -3.19
C GLY A 40 0.41 2.35 -4.63
N SER A 41 -0.80 2.78 -4.94
CA SER A 41 -1.12 3.39 -6.21
C SER A 41 -1.97 4.64 -6.01
N ARG A 42 -1.73 5.66 -6.84
CA ARG A 42 -2.54 6.87 -6.94
C ARG A 42 -3.42 6.76 -8.18
N VAL A 43 -4.72 6.96 -8.01
CA VAL A 43 -5.66 7.00 -9.14
C VAL A 43 -5.30 8.18 -10.04
N THR A 44 -5.17 7.93 -11.35
CA THR A 44 -4.91 8.98 -12.36
C THR A 44 -6.15 9.39 -13.14
N ASP A 45 -7.15 8.50 -13.23
CA ASP A 45 -8.44 8.73 -13.87
C ASP A 45 -9.54 7.98 -13.10
N ALA A 46 -10.30 8.70 -12.27
CA ALA A 46 -11.28 8.10 -11.37
C ALA A 46 -12.49 7.52 -12.13
N ASP A 47 -12.99 8.22 -13.14
CA ASP A 47 -14.18 7.83 -13.88
C ASP A 47 -13.97 6.56 -14.69
N LYS A 48 -12.80 6.42 -15.33
CA LYS A 48 -12.47 5.18 -16.05
C LYS A 48 -12.20 4.04 -15.09
N LEU A 49 -11.51 4.30 -13.98
CA LEU A 49 -11.23 3.27 -12.98
C LEU A 49 -12.53 2.73 -12.37
N LEU A 50 -13.48 3.59 -12.00
CA LEU A 50 -14.77 3.18 -11.47
C LEU A 50 -15.56 2.31 -12.46
N ARG A 51 -15.53 2.63 -13.76
CA ARG A 51 -16.15 1.80 -14.80
C ARG A 51 -15.53 0.41 -14.88
N VAL A 52 -14.19 0.31 -14.84
CA VAL A 52 -13.49 -0.98 -14.81
C VAL A 52 -13.91 -1.79 -13.59
N ILE A 53 -13.92 -1.18 -12.40
CA ILE A 53 -14.31 -1.86 -11.16
C ILE A 53 -15.76 -2.34 -11.24
N ALA A 54 -16.69 -1.49 -11.72
CA ALA A 54 -18.10 -1.84 -11.87
C ALA A 54 -18.35 -3.02 -12.83
N GLN A 55 -17.44 -3.24 -13.77
CA GLN A 55 -17.49 -4.36 -14.73
C GLN A 55 -16.74 -5.62 -14.25
N GLY A 56 -16.21 -5.62 -13.01
CA GLY A 56 -15.42 -6.73 -12.49
C GLY A 56 -14.03 -6.84 -13.10
N GLY A 57 -13.48 -5.73 -13.62
CA GLY A 57 -12.15 -5.69 -14.21
C GLY A 57 -11.04 -6.12 -13.24
N GLY A 58 -10.02 -6.78 -13.78
CA GLY A 58 -8.95 -7.37 -12.99
C GLY A 58 -7.88 -6.36 -12.56
N GLY A 59 -6.91 -6.83 -11.78
CA GLY A 59 -5.80 -5.99 -11.31
C GLY A 59 -5.02 -5.32 -12.46
N GLN A 60 -4.84 -6.01 -13.59
CA GLN A 60 -4.16 -5.45 -14.77
C GLN A 60 -4.96 -4.32 -15.43
N ASP A 61 -6.29 -4.36 -15.38
CA ASP A 61 -7.14 -3.30 -15.92
C ASP A 61 -7.13 -2.07 -15.01
N VAL A 62 -7.13 -2.28 -13.70
CA VAL A 62 -6.96 -1.22 -12.70
C VAL A 62 -5.61 -0.50 -12.87
N LEU A 63 -4.54 -1.24 -13.12
CA LEU A 63 -3.19 -0.66 -13.26
C LEU A 63 -3.09 0.38 -14.39
N LYS A 64 -3.91 0.29 -15.44
CA LYS A 64 -3.95 1.27 -16.55
C LYS A 64 -4.37 2.67 -16.10
N TYR A 65 -5.11 2.77 -14.99
CA TYR A 65 -5.70 4.02 -14.47
C TYR A 65 -5.10 4.42 -13.12
N THR A 66 -3.92 3.90 -12.81
CA THR A 66 -3.22 4.24 -11.57
C THR A 66 -1.73 4.44 -11.82
N GLN A 67 -1.12 5.27 -10.99
CA GLN A 67 0.32 5.45 -10.93
C GLN A 67 0.86 4.78 -9.67
N ARG A 68 1.84 3.89 -9.82
CA ARG A 68 2.53 3.27 -8.68
C ARG A 68 3.32 4.32 -7.93
N ILE A 69 3.17 4.36 -6.61
CA ILE A 69 3.90 5.26 -5.73
C ILE A 69 4.54 4.47 -4.60
N CYS A 70 5.75 4.87 -4.24
CA CYS A 70 6.52 4.26 -3.16
C CYS A 70 7.04 5.37 -2.24
N VAL A 71 6.79 5.24 -0.95
CA VAL A 71 7.21 6.20 0.07
C VAL A 71 7.97 5.46 1.16
N ARG A 72 9.16 5.96 1.50
CA ARG A 72 9.93 5.45 2.63
C ARG A 72 9.63 6.30 3.87
N LEU A 73 9.30 5.64 4.97
CA LEU A 73 8.85 6.31 6.20
C LEU A 73 10.02 6.63 7.14
N SER A 74 10.95 5.67 7.30
CA SER A 74 12.24 5.81 7.98
C SER A 74 12.94 4.44 8.01
N ALA A 75 14.27 4.41 8.17
CA ALA A 75 14.99 3.17 8.43
C ALA A 75 14.87 2.81 9.93
N ARG A 76 14.44 1.59 10.26
CA ARG A 76 14.66 1.05 11.61
C ARG A 76 16.18 0.92 11.80
N ARG A 77 16.77 1.69 12.71
CA ARG A 77 18.15 1.43 13.15
C ARG A 77 18.14 0.19 14.04
N ALA A 78 19.00 -0.75 13.71
CA ALA A 78 19.26 -1.96 14.49
C ALA A 78 19.84 -1.63 15.87
#